data_AF-A0A3D4D1Z2-F1
#
_entry.id   AF-A0A3D4D1Z2-F1
#
_cell.length_a   1.000
_cell.length_b   1.000
_cell.length_c   1.000
_cell.angle_alpha   90.00
_cell.angle_beta   90.00
_cell.angle_gamma   90.00
#
_symmetry.space_group_name_H-M   'P 1'
#
loop_
_entity.id
_entity.type
_entity.pdbx_description
1 polymer ?
#
loop_
_entity_poly.entity_id
_entity_poly.type
_entity_poly.pdbx_seq_one_letter_code
_entity_poly.pdbx_strand_id
1 'polypeptide(L)'
;AKEDFAKFEELENTILEKATHLGFGDIIEFDEAHQRYRVTTDYLTRSFVQEAIDEMRNEIFWEELTLRLAERDVIRKIGLPAWNSLDEQKRKEHTKPIEKSYWEEFTKRGIDTLHLIARFETG
;
A
#
# COMPACT_ATOMS: atom_id res chain seq x y z
N ALA A 1 22.46 -11.01 -2.52
CA ALA A 1 21.38 -10.12 -2.99
C ALA A 1 21.11 -10.30 -4.50
N LYS A 2 21.99 -9.85 -5.41
CA LYS A 2 21.78 -10.05 -6.87
C LYS A 2 21.81 -11.51 -7.31
N GLU A 3 22.76 -12.31 -6.81
CA GLU A 3 22.85 -13.75 -7.13
C GLU A 3 21.67 -14.56 -6.57
N ASP A 4 21.10 -14.13 -5.44
CA ASP A 4 19.94 -14.79 -4.86
C ASP A 4 18.68 -14.53 -5.70
N PHE A 5 18.55 -13.32 -6.24
CA PHE A 5 17.43 -12.94 -7.10
C PHE A 5 17.40 -13.73 -8.42
N ALA A 6 18.56 -13.95 -9.04
CA ALA A 6 18.67 -14.71 -10.29
C ALA A 6 18.14 -16.15 -10.15
N LYS A 7 18.37 -16.80 -8.99
CA LYS A 7 17.86 -18.15 -8.72
C LYS A 7 16.33 -18.18 -8.64
N PHE A 8 15.72 -17.13 -8.10
CA PHE A 8 14.26 -17.01 -8.06
C PHE A 8 13.68 -16.76 -9.45
N GLU A 9 14.31 -15.89 -10.26
CA GLU A 9 13.86 -15.66 -11.64
C GLU A 9 13.98 -16.93 -12.50
N GLU A 10 15.04 -17.72 -12.34
CA GLU A 10 15.21 -18.99 -13.06
C GLU A 10 14.15 -20.03 -12.63
N LEU A 11 13.87 -20.10 -11.32
CA LEU A 11 12.81 -20.95 -10.78
C LEU A 11 11.44 -20.54 -11.30
N GLU A 12 11.11 -19.25 -11.27
CA GLU A 12 9.86 -18.69 -11.80
C GLU A 12 9.71 -19.00 -13.28
N ASN A 13 10.73 -18.74 -14.08
CA ASN A 13 10.74 -19.01 -15.51
C ASN A 13 10.47 -20.51 -15.81
N THR A 14 11.12 -21.40 -15.05
CA THR A 14 10.90 -22.86 -15.19
C THR A 14 9.48 -23.28 -14.82
N ILE A 15 8.91 -22.68 -13.78
CA ILE A 15 7.52 -22.96 -13.35
C ILE A 15 6.53 -22.50 -14.42
N LEU A 16 6.71 -21.29 -14.95
CA LEU A 16 5.81 -20.71 -15.95
C LEU A 16 5.90 -21.42 -17.31
N GLU A 17 7.09 -21.84 -17.72
CA GLU A 17 7.27 -22.71 -18.89
C GLU A 17 6.46 -24.01 -18.73
N LYS A 18 6.62 -24.70 -17.60
CA LYS A 18 5.87 -25.93 -17.33
C LYS A 18 4.37 -25.70 -17.27
N ALA A 19 3.92 -24.61 -16.65
CA ALA A 19 2.52 -24.25 -16.58
C ALA A 19 1.92 -24.03 -17.98
N THR A 20 2.67 -23.45 -18.90
CA THR A 20 2.26 -23.32 -20.31
C THR A 20 1.95 -24.69 -20.91
N HIS A 21 2.81 -25.69 -20.70
CA HIS A 21 2.59 -27.06 -21.17
C HIS A 21 1.46 -27.81 -20.44
N LEU A 22 1.03 -27.33 -19.28
CA LEU A 22 -0.08 -27.90 -18.49
C LEU A 22 -1.45 -27.28 -18.85
N GLY A 23 -1.52 -26.45 -19.89
CA GLY A 23 -2.77 -25.87 -20.39
C GLY A 23 -3.05 -24.43 -19.93
N PHE A 24 -2.08 -23.74 -19.34
CA PHE A 24 -2.20 -22.34 -18.92
C PHE A 24 -1.69 -21.33 -19.97
N GLY A 25 -1.61 -21.74 -21.25
CA GLY A 25 -1.11 -20.89 -22.33
C GLY A 25 -1.92 -19.61 -22.58
N ASP A 26 -3.17 -19.54 -22.11
CA ASP A 26 -4.01 -18.34 -22.25
C ASP A 26 -3.60 -17.22 -21.28
N ILE A 27 -2.87 -17.55 -20.20
CA ILE A 27 -2.46 -16.60 -19.15
C ILE A 27 -0.93 -16.46 -19.02
N ILE A 28 -0.15 -17.20 -19.82
CA ILE A 28 1.31 -17.16 -19.83
C ILE A 28 1.80 -16.87 -21.25
N GLU A 29 2.78 -15.97 -21.36
CA GLU A 29 3.42 -15.60 -22.62
C GLU A 29 4.95 -15.65 -22.48
N PHE A 30 5.65 -15.87 -23.60
CA PHE A 30 7.09 -15.70 -23.66
C PHE A 30 7.41 -14.25 -24.00
N ASP A 31 8.10 -13.56 -23.09
CA ASP A 31 8.56 -12.19 -23.27
C ASP A 31 9.88 -12.20 -24.04
N GLU A 32 9.81 -11.96 -25.35
CA GLU A 32 10.97 -11.93 -26.23
C GLU A 32 12.00 -10.85 -25.83
N ALA A 33 11.58 -9.73 -25.23
CA ALA A 33 12.51 -8.66 -24.86
C ALA A 33 13.41 -9.08 -23.68
N HIS A 34 12.88 -9.92 -22.79
CA HIS A 34 13.58 -10.39 -21.60
C HIS A 34 13.98 -11.87 -21.66
N GLN A 35 13.64 -12.57 -22.76
CA GLN A 35 13.89 -13.99 -22.99
C GLN A 35 13.41 -14.88 -21.83
N ARG A 36 12.18 -14.64 -21.35
CA ARG A 36 11.59 -15.35 -20.21
C ARG A 36 10.08 -15.48 -20.32
N TYR A 37 9.53 -16.52 -19.70
CA TYR A 37 8.08 -16.65 -19.50
C TYR A 37 7.59 -15.69 -18.43
N ARG A 38 6.40 -15.13 -18.66
CA ARG A 38 5.69 -14.27 -17.70
C ARG A 38 4.19 -14.49 -17.82
N VAL A 39 3.45 -14.09 -16.79
CA VAL A 39 1.99 -13.98 -16.91
C VAL A 39 1.61 -12.82 -17.84
N THR A 40 0.52 -12.97 -18.59
CA THR A 40 0.06 -11.94 -19.53
C THR A 40 -0.35 -10.67 -18.79
N THR A 41 -0.23 -9.52 -19.46
CA THR A 41 -0.66 -8.24 -18.87
C THR A 41 -2.17 -8.23 -18.59
N ASP A 42 -2.98 -8.88 -19.43
CA ASP A 42 -4.42 -8.99 -19.20
C ASP A 42 -4.73 -9.73 -17.89
N TYR A 43 -4.08 -10.88 -17.66
CA TYR A 43 -4.21 -11.61 -16.40
C TYR A 43 -3.70 -10.80 -15.21
N LEU A 44 -2.53 -10.16 -15.33
CA LEU A 44 -1.99 -9.30 -14.27
C LEU A 44 -2.90 -8.13 -13.91
N THR A 45 -3.70 -7.61 -14.83
CA THR A 45 -4.54 -6.43 -14.57
C THR A 45 -5.97 -6.77 -14.17
N ARG A 46 -6.42 -8.01 -14.40
CA ARG A 46 -7.81 -8.46 -14.17
C ARG A 46 -7.94 -9.68 -13.27
N SER A 47 -6.81 -10.24 -12.83
CA SER A 47 -6.84 -11.38 -11.91
C SER A 47 -7.31 -10.95 -10.53
N PHE A 48 -7.84 -11.92 -9.80
CA PHE A 48 -8.08 -11.83 -8.36
C PHE A 48 -6.86 -11.32 -7.58
N VAL A 49 -5.63 -11.63 -8.04
CA VAL A 49 -4.40 -11.15 -7.40
C VAL A 49 -4.31 -9.63 -7.48
N GLN A 50 -4.66 -9.03 -8.62
CA GLN A 50 -4.66 -7.58 -8.78
C GLN A 50 -5.74 -6.92 -7.94
N GLU A 51 -6.95 -7.50 -7.91
CA GLU A 51 -8.04 -7.03 -7.04
C GLU A 51 -7.61 -7.03 -5.56
N ALA A 52 -6.98 -8.12 -5.11
CA ALA A 52 -6.47 -8.23 -3.74
C ALA A 52 -5.34 -7.21 -3.44
N ILE A 53 -4.47 -6.93 -4.41
CA ILE A 53 -3.43 -5.90 -4.28
C ILE A 53 -4.07 -4.51 -4.17
N ASP A 54 -5.10 -4.23 -4.97
CA ASP A 54 -5.77 -2.93 -4.95
C ASP A 54 -6.60 -2.73 -3.67
N GLU A 55 -7.27 -3.76 -3.18
CA GLU A 55 -7.93 -3.76 -1.87
C GLU A 55 -6.92 -3.50 -0.75
N MET A 56 -5.80 -4.24 -0.73
CA MET A 56 -4.73 -4.04 0.24
C MET A 56 -4.16 -2.61 0.17
N ARG A 57 -3.94 -2.07 -1.03
CA ARG A 57 -3.46 -0.69 -1.20
C ARG A 57 -4.46 0.33 -0.66
N ASN A 58 -5.75 0.11 -0.90
CA ASN A 58 -6.81 0.98 -0.39
C ASN A 58 -6.86 0.94 1.15
N GLU A 59 -6.82 -0.25 1.75
CA GLU A 59 -6.80 -0.39 3.22
C GLU A 59 -5.58 0.29 3.85
N ILE A 60 -4.38 0.04 3.31
CA ILE A 60 -3.14 0.69 3.76
C ILE A 60 -3.25 2.21 3.65
N PHE A 61 -3.83 2.72 2.56
CA PHE A 61 -4.01 4.15 2.37
C PHE A 61 -4.86 4.76 3.50
N TRP A 62 -6.01 4.15 3.82
CA TRP A 62 -6.90 4.67 4.86
C TRP A 62 -6.30 4.53 6.26
N GLU A 63 -5.60 3.43 6.54
CA GLU A 63 -4.87 3.23 7.79
C GLU A 63 -3.79 4.31 7.98
N GLU A 64 -2.90 4.48 6.99
CA GLU A 64 -1.82 5.47 7.07
C GLU A 64 -2.35 6.91 7.15
N LEU A 65 -3.42 7.23 6.40
CA LEU A 65 -4.02 8.55 6.42
C LEU A 65 -4.57 8.89 7.82
N THR A 66 -5.36 7.99 8.40
CA THR A 66 -6.00 8.18 9.71
C THR A 66 -4.95 8.29 10.82
N LEU A 67 -3.94 7.42 10.81
CA LEU A 67 -2.83 7.40 11.75
C LEU A 67 -2.06 8.73 11.72
N ARG A 68 -1.62 9.17 10.53
CA ARG A 68 -0.79 10.38 10.38
C ARG A 68 -1.56 11.66 10.70
N LEU A 69 -2.85 11.73 10.38
CA LEU A 69 -3.69 12.87 10.76
C LEU A 69 -3.89 12.95 12.27
N ALA A 70 -4.11 11.81 12.92
CA ALA A 70 -4.24 11.75 14.38
C ALA A 70 -2.95 12.19 15.07
N GLU A 71 -1.79 11.64 14.65
CA GLU A 71 -0.49 12.06 15.17
C GLU A 71 -0.26 13.56 14.99
N ARG A 72 -0.48 14.08 13.77
CA ARG A 72 -0.34 15.51 13.47
C ARG A 72 -1.16 16.37 14.43
N ASP A 73 -2.40 15.98 14.71
CA ASP A 73 -3.30 16.77 15.54
C ASP A 73 -2.99 16.65 17.04
N VAL A 74 -2.51 15.49 17.49
CA VAL A 74 -1.94 15.36 18.85
C VAL A 74 -0.72 16.28 18.97
N ILE A 75 0.23 16.23 18.02
CA ILE A 75 1.43 17.07 18.04
C ILE A 75 1.06 18.56 18.06
N ARG A 76 0.06 18.98 17.28
CA ARG A 76 -0.44 20.37 17.31
C ARG A 76 -1.02 20.77 18.67
N LYS A 77 -1.61 19.81 19.40
CA LYS A 77 -2.22 20.03 20.71
C LYS A 77 -1.21 20.07 21.85
N ILE A 78 -0.24 19.15 21.88
CA ILE A 78 0.70 19.00 23.00
C ILE A 78 2.10 19.56 22.72
N GLY A 79 2.41 19.83 21.46
CA GLY A 79 3.73 20.26 21.00
C GLY A 79 4.66 19.09 20.69
N LEU A 80 5.54 19.27 19.70
CA LEU A 80 6.50 18.25 19.27
C LEU A 80 7.46 17.79 20.39
N PRO A 81 7.98 18.67 21.28
CA PRO A 81 8.83 18.21 22.39
C PRO A 81 8.11 17.27 23.35
N ALA A 82 6.84 17.56 23.67
CA ALA A 82 6.05 16.70 24.54
C ALA A 82 5.75 15.35 23.86
N TRP A 83 5.38 15.37 22.57
CA TRP A 83 5.18 14.14 21.78
C TRP A 83 6.41 13.25 21.75
N ASN A 84 7.58 13.83 21.50
CA ASN A 84 8.85 13.08 21.44
C ASN A 84 9.24 12.48 22.79
N SER A 85 8.73 13.02 23.91
CA SER A 85 8.95 12.47 25.25
C SER A 85 8.02 11.30 25.61
N LEU A 86 6.98 11.04 24.81
CA LEU A 86 6.05 9.93 25.03
C LEU A 86 6.62 8.61 24.50
N ASP A 87 6.40 7.55 25.26
CA ASP A 87 6.57 6.17 24.79
C ASP A 87 5.45 5.76 23.82
N GLU A 88 5.65 4.63 23.13
CA GLU A 88 4.73 4.13 22.10
C GLU A 88 3.31 3.87 22.63
N GLN A 89 3.19 3.38 23.87
CA GLN A 89 1.90 3.08 24.47
C GLN A 89 1.10 4.36 24.72
N LYS A 90 1.75 5.39 25.27
CA LYS A 90 1.12 6.71 25.47
C LYS A 90 0.80 7.38 24.16
N ARG A 91 1.66 7.28 23.14
CA ARG A 91 1.35 7.79 21.79
C ARG A 91 0.05 7.19 21.26
N LYS A 92 -0.10 5.87 21.33
CA LYS A 92 -1.34 5.16 20.96
C LYS A 92 -2.54 5.62 21.79
N GLU A 93 -2.39 5.81 23.10
CA GLU A 93 -3.48 6.30 23.95
C GLU A 93 -3.95 7.70 23.54
N HIS A 94 -3.03 8.57 23.11
CA HIS A 94 -3.36 9.89 22.60
C HIS A 94 -3.98 9.87 21.20
N THR A 95 -3.50 9.04 20.28
CA THR A 95 -3.95 9.04 18.88
C THR A 95 -5.22 8.24 18.65
N LYS A 96 -5.40 7.09 19.33
CA LYS A 96 -6.55 6.18 19.16
C LYS A 96 -7.94 6.85 19.16
N PRO A 97 -8.29 7.79 20.05
CA PRO A 97 -9.60 8.45 19.99
C PRO A 97 -9.76 9.33 18.73
N ILE A 98 -8.68 9.94 18.25
CA ILE A 98 -8.68 10.80 17.05
C ILE A 98 -8.71 9.93 15.79
N GLU A 99 -7.91 8.86 15.75
CA GLU A 99 -7.94 7.85 14.68
C GLU A 99 -9.36 7.31 14.49
N LYS A 100 -10.03 6.94 15.57
CA LYS A 100 -11.43 6.47 15.52
C LYS A 100 -12.36 7.52 14.90
N SER A 101 -12.20 8.78 15.27
CA SER A 101 -13.01 9.87 14.68
C SER A 101 -12.76 10.03 13.18
N TYR A 102 -11.52 9.89 12.73
CA TYR A 102 -11.18 9.96 11.31
C TYR A 102 -11.73 8.76 10.53
N TRP A 103 -11.60 7.54 11.09
CA TRP A 103 -12.20 6.34 10.50
C TRP A 103 -13.71 6.48 10.32
N GLU A 104 -14.43 6.95 11.33
CA GLU A 104 -15.88 7.16 11.25
C GLU A 104 -16.29 8.17 10.17
N GLU A 105 -15.50 9.23 9.97
CA GLU A 105 -15.74 10.25 8.94
C GLU A 105 -15.44 9.69 7.55
N PHE A 106 -14.25 9.11 7.33
CA PHE A 106 -13.81 8.62 6.03
C PHE A 106 -14.63 7.41 5.56
N THR A 107 -15.10 6.56 6.48
CA THR A 107 -16.01 5.45 6.12
C THR A 107 -17.34 5.98 5.55
N LYS A 108 -17.81 7.14 6.04
CA LYS A 108 -19.10 7.70 5.62
C LYS A 108 -19.01 8.61 4.41
N ARG A 109 -17.88 9.31 4.24
CA ARG A 109 -17.74 10.44 3.30
C ARG A 109 -16.50 10.37 2.43
N GLY A 110 -15.64 9.35 2.59
CA GLY A 110 -14.38 9.26 1.89
C GLY A 110 -13.54 10.53 2.05
N ILE A 111 -13.07 11.08 0.93
CA ILE A 111 -12.30 12.33 0.89
C ILE A 111 -13.15 13.58 0.63
N ASP A 112 -14.47 13.45 0.52
CA ASP A 112 -15.34 14.56 0.08
C ASP A 112 -15.24 15.80 0.99
N THR A 113 -14.99 15.58 2.29
CA THR A 113 -14.84 16.63 3.31
C THR A 113 -13.39 16.90 3.69
N LEU A 114 -12.43 16.22 3.04
CA LEU A 114 -11.01 16.42 3.31
C LEU A 114 -10.48 17.61 2.49
N HIS A 115 -10.24 18.73 3.17
CA HIS A 115 -9.74 19.95 2.54
C HIS A 115 -8.32 20.29 3.02
N LEU A 116 -7.40 20.48 2.07
CA LEU A 116 -6.09 21.05 2.35
C LEU A 116 -6.18 22.57 2.34
N ILE A 117 -6.12 23.19 3.52
CA ILE A 117 -6.01 24.65 3.64
C ILE A 117 -4.53 25.02 3.68
N ALA A 118 -3.93 25.20 2.49
CA ALA A 118 -2.57 25.70 2.41
C ALA A 118 -2.54 27.18 2.79
N ARG A 119 -1.80 27.52 3.85
CA ARG A 119 -1.29 28.89 4.03
C ARG A 119 0.07 28.94 3.38
N PHE A 120 0.11 29.34 2.12
CA PHE A 120 1.36 29.77 1.51
C PHE A 120 1.72 31.10 2.17
N GLU A 121 2.76 31.11 3.01
CA GLU A 121 3.45 32.36 3.28
C GLU A 121 4.12 32.74 1.96
N THR A 122 3.61 33.79 1.29
CA THR A 122 4.37 34.49 0.27
C THR A 122 5.57 35.12 0.97
N GLY A 123 6.71 34.43 0.93
CA GLY A 123 8.03 34.92 1.28
C GLY A 123 8.94 34.83 0.07
#